data_AF-A0A0G1TFB5-F1
#
_entry.id   AF-A0A0G1TFB5-F1
#
_cell.length_a   1.000
_cell.length_b   1.000
_cell.length_c   1.000
_cell.angle_alpha   90.00
_cell.angle_beta   90.00
_cell.angle_gamma   90.00
#
_symmetry.space_group_name_H-M   'P 1'
#
loop_
_entity.id
_entity.type
_entity.pdbx_description
1 polymer ?
#
loop_
_entity_poly.entity_id
_entity_poly.type
_entity_poly.pdbx_seq_one_letter_code
_entity_poly.pdbx_strand_id
1 'polypeptide(L)'
;MSIMQNILRRYLLAYRNKITNKLFGRAFIPHQGKKKGVVLLSFLTGPFTLAPGEFYTDPHSNNWASPEIARLFSERGYDVDVINWDNDRFIPRKKYAVCIDMQYNLERLSPYLPKNCIKVMHLVASYPEFQNNAEQARIRALEKRRGVVLAPSRTSPATSNPGIADFLLGYGNKTVHGTYSRFRKQVIPVPVPIMEKYDFPHDKNFEESKKHFLWFGGGGAVLKGLDLVLDVLGRQRWYRRFGLAHGHAPIPAVFDHQHMINLFTTCLCRECRRAPRALVRRAKRGCPGWHRSRRTGSSDAVEP
;
A
#
# COMPACT_ATOMS: atom_id res chain seq x y z
N MET A 1 -29.12 19.23 -15.68
CA MET A 1 -28.10 19.81 -14.79
C MET A 1 -26.90 20.16 -15.66
N SER A 2 -26.45 21.44 -15.70
CA SER A 2 -25.42 21.85 -16.66
C SER A 2 -24.06 21.22 -16.32
N ILE A 3 -23.20 21.00 -17.33
CA ILE A 3 -21.86 20.41 -17.16
C ILE A 3 -21.06 21.18 -16.09
N MET A 4 -21.16 22.51 -16.09
CA MET A 4 -20.51 23.39 -15.14
C MET A 4 -20.99 23.17 -13.69
N GLN A 5 -22.28 22.95 -13.47
CA GLN A 5 -22.83 22.65 -12.14
C GLN A 5 -22.31 21.31 -11.58
N ASN A 6 -22.15 20.32 -12.46
CA ASN A 6 -21.59 19.02 -12.08
C ASN A 6 -20.10 19.11 -11.70
N ILE A 7 -19.32 19.89 -12.45
CA ILE A 7 -17.90 20.13 -12.15
C ILE A 7 -17.76 20.83 -10.79
N LEU A 8 -18.48 21.94 -10.58
CA LEU A 8 -18.43 22.69 -9.32
C LEU A 8 -18.80 21.82 -8.12
N ARG A 9 -19.84 20.98 -8.25
CA ARG A 9 -20.26 20.03 -7.20
C ARG A 9 -19.16 19.03 -6.85
N ARG A 10 -18.40 18.54 -7.83
CA ARG A 10 -17.26 17.63 -7.61
C ARG A 10 -16.13 18.32 -6.85
N TYR A 11 -15.77 19.55 -7.23
CA TYR A 11 -14.78 20.35 -6.48
C TYR A 11 -15.22 20.58 -5.04
N LEU A 12 -16.44 21.07 -4.82
CA LEU A 12 -16.97 21.32 -3.47
C LEU A 12 -16.97 20.05 -2.61
N LEU A 13 -17.35 18.90 -3.18
CA LEU A 13 -17.33 17.63 -2.48
C LEU A 13 -15.89 17.19 -2.12
N ALA A 14 -14.95 17.30 -3.05
CA ALA A 14 -13.55 16.96 -2.82
C ALA A 14 -12.93 17.83 -1.71
N TYR A 15 -13.14 19.15 -1.75
CA TYR A 15 -12.64 20.07 -0.71
C TYR A 15 -13.30 19.82 0.65
N ARG A 16 -14.62 19.60 0.67
CA ARG A 16 -15.32 19.18 1.89
C ARG A 16 -14.68 17.91 2.45
N ASN A 17 -14.46 16.90 1.63
CA ASN A 17 -13.84 15.64 2.06
C ASN A 17 -12.38 15.84 2.51
N LYS A 18 -11.60 16.71 1.85
CA LYS A 18 -10.25 17.07 2.27
C LYS A 18 -10.26 17.64 3.69
N ILE A 19 -11.20 18.54 4.00
CA ILE A 19 -11.37 19.13 5.33
C ILE A 19 -11.86 18.09 6.34
N THR A 20 -12.94 17.36 6.04
CA THR A 20 -13.51 16.40 6.99
C THR A 20 -12.60 15.21 7.24
N ASN A 21 -11.80 14.81 6.25
CA ASN A 21 -10.82 13.74 6.41
C ASN A 21 -9.68 14.20 7.32
N LYS A 22 -9.21 15.45 7.15
CA LYS A 22 -8.17 16.02 8.01
C LYS A 22 -8.64 16.20 9.46
N LEU A 23 -9.88 16.65 9.67
CA LEU A 23 -10.39 16.95 11.02
C LEU A 23 -10.97 15.73 11.74
N PHE A 24 -11.60 14.80 11.01
CA PHE A 24 -12.40 13.72 11.59
C PHE A 24 -12.05 12.34 11.02
N GLY A 25 -11.05 12.23 10.15
CA GLY A 25 -10.63 10.95 9.54
C GLY A 25 -11.71 10.30 8.67
N ARG A 26 -12.63 11.11 8.10
CA ARG A 26 -13.75 10.64 7.28
C ARG A 26 -13.94 11.41 5.98
N ALA A 27 -14.35 10.70 4.94
CA ALA A 27 -14.91 11.27 3.71
C ALA A 27 -16.37 10.86 3.55
N PHE A 28 -17.09 11.55 2.67
CA PHE A 28 -18.51 11.31 2.43
C PHE A 28 -18.81 11.35 0.93
N ILE A 29 -19.67 10.43 0.49
CA ILE A 29 -20.23 10.41 -0.85
C ILE A 29 -21.76 10.39 -0.75
N PRO A 30 -22.46 11.37 -1.35
CA PRO A 30 -23.91 11.41 -1.31
C PRO A 30 -24.50 10.32 -2.20
N HIS A 31 -25.67 9.81 -1.83
CA HIS A 31 -26.49 8.99 -2.71
C HIS A 31 -26.90 9.73 -3.99
N GLN A 32 -27.22 8.96 -5.03
CA GLN A 32 -27.94 9.41 -6.21
C GLN A 32 -29.40 8.95 -6.16
N GLY A 33 -30.31 9.77 -6.70
CA GLY A 33 -31.75 9.45 -6.70
C GLY A 33 -32.36 9.42 -5.30
N LYS A 34 -33.25 8.46 -5.03
CA LYS A 34 -33.94 8.32 -3.75
C LYS A 34 -33.03 7.65 -2.71
N LYS A 35 -32.85 8.30 -1.56
CA LYS A 35 -32.11 7.74 -0.43
C LYS A 35 -32.75 6.43 0.08
N LYS A 36 -31.95 5.37 0.14
CA LYS A 36 -32.32 4.05 0.67
C LYS A 36 -31.68 3.74 2.03
N GLY A 37 -30.52 4.32 2.33
CA GLY A 37 -29.80 4.04 3.56
C GLY A 37 -28.41 4.66 3.60
N VAL A 38 -27.60 4.18 4.53
CA VAL A 38 -26.21 4.61 4.70
C VAL A 38 -25.30 3.39 4.76
N VAL A 39 -24.13 3.49 4.12
CA VAL A 39 -23.07 2.48 4.11
C VAL A 39 -21.83 3.06 4.80
N LEU A 40 -21.17 2.23 5.60
CA LEU A 40 -19.85 2.51 6.14
C LEU A 40 -18.81 1.74 5.31
N LEU A 41 -17.85 2.46 4.73
CA LEU A 41 -16.74 1.89 3.99
C LEU A 41 -15.43 2.19 4.74
N SER A 42 -14.89 1.19 5.42
CA SER A 42 -13.55 1.23 6.02
C SER A 42 -12.52 0.71 5.00
N PHE A 43 -11.93 1.65 4.25
CA PHE A 43 -11.03 1.37 3.13
C PHE A 43 -10.01 2.51 2.97
N LEU A 44 -9.93 3.20 1.83
CA LEU A 44 -9.01 4.33 1.64
C LEU A 44 -9.80 5.61 1.49
N THR A 45 -9.53 6.61 2.34
CA THR A 45 -10.18 7.93 2.24
C THR A 45 -9.51 8.83 1.22
N GLY A 46 -8.22 8.61 0.95
CA GLY A 46 -7.41 9.42 0.06
C GLY A 46 -8.08 9.77 -1.29
N PRO A 47 -8.55 8.78 -2.07
CA PRO A 47 -9.19 9.02 -3.37
C PRO A 47 -10.39 9.97 -3.35
N PHE A 48 -11.06 10.12 -2.21
CA PHE A 48 -12.22 11.00 -2.05
C PHE A 48 -11.86 12.46 -1.75
N THR A 49 -10.57 12.74 -1.54
CA THR A 49 -10.05 14.07 -1.20
C THR A 49 -9.39 14.76 -2.40
N LEU A 50 -9.25 14.07 -3.53
CA LEU A 50 -8.69 14.61 -4.76
C LEU A 50 -9.69 15.51 -5.48
N ALA A 51 -9.32 16.76 -5.70
CA ALA A 51 -10.08 17.66 -6.58
C ALA A 51 -9.92 17.23 -8.05
N PRO A 52 -10.86 17.56 -8.94
CA PRO A 52 -10.68 17.31 -10.38
C PRO A 52 -9.35 17.89 -10.89
N GLY A 53 -8.53 17.04 -11.52
CA GLY A 53 -7.17 17.37 -11.96
C GLY A 53 -6.06 16.93 -10.98
N GLU A 54 -6.37 16.63 -9.73
CA GLU A 54 -5.44 15.99 -8.79
C GLU A 54 -5.44 14.46 -9.00
N PHE A 55 -4.27 13.83 -8.93
CA PHE A 55 -4.12 12.38 -9.08
C PHE A 55 -3.00 11.86 -8.18
N TYR A 56 -3.08 10.58 -7.80
CA TYR A 56 -1.98 9.90 -7.13
C TYR A 56 -0.90 9.53 -8.14
N THR A 57 0.35 9.66 -7.73
CA THR A 57 1.50 9.08 -8.44
C THR A 57 1.67 7.58 -8.16
N ASP A 58 0.99 7.06 -7.13
CA ASP A 58 0.91 5.63 -6.84
C ASP A 58 -0.34 5.02 -7.49
N PRO A 59 -0.19 4.20 -8.55
CA PRO A 59 -1.31 3.54 -9.20
C PRO A 59 -1.79 2.29 -8.42
N HIS A 60 -1.58 2.21 -7.10
CA HIS A 60 -2.06 1.08 -6.31
C HIS A 60 -3.56 0.83 -6.55
N SER A 61 -3.95 -0.40 -6.89
CA SER A 61 -5.32 -0.80 -7.27
C SER A 61 -6.40 -0.38 -6.27
N ASN A 62 -6.09 -0.44 -4.98
CA ASN A 62 -7.00 0.03 -3.92
C ASN A 62 -7.38 1.52 -4.04
N ASN A 63 -6.54 2.39 -4.62
CA ASN A 63 -6.89 3.80 -4.88
C ASN A 63 -8.04 3.91 -5.89
N TRP A 64 -8.22 2.91 -6.76
CA TRP A 64 -9.37 2.80 -7.67
C TRP A 64 -10.54 2.04 -7.04
N ALA A 65 -10.27 0.93 -6.35
CA ALA A 65 -11.33 0.09 -5.78
C ALA A 65 -12.17 0.84 -4.73
N SER A 66 -11.53 1.67 -3.90
CA SER A 66 -12.22 2.44 -2.86
C SER A 66 -13.33 3.36 -3.42
N PRO A 67 -13.03 4.31 -4.34
CA PRO A 67 -14.06 5.17 -4.92
C PRO A 67 -15.05 4.40 -5.79
N GLU A 68 -14.65 3.30 -6.42
CA GLU A 68 -15.57 2.50 -7.23
C GLU A 68 -16.64 1.80 -6.38
N ILE A 69 -16.26 1.21 -5.24
CA ILE A 69 -17.22 0.64 -4.28
C ILE A 69 -18.21 1.71 -3.83
N ALA A 70 -17.72 2.89 -3.43
CA ALA A 70 -18.57 3.98 -2.97
C ALA A 70 -19.50 4.51 -4.09
N ARG A 71 -19.02 4.60 -5.34
CA ARG A 71 -19.83 4.98 -6.51
C ARG A 71 -20.97 4.00 -6.73
N LEU A 72 -20.69 2.70 -6.71
CA LEU A 72 -21.69 1.65 -6.91
C LEU A 72 -22.81 1.69 -5.84
N PHE A 73 -22.48 2.01 -4.59
CA PHE A 73 -23.49 2.22 -3.54
C PHE A 73 -24.26 3.53 -3.71
N SER A 74 -23.56 4.62 -4.04
CA SER A 74 -24.16 5.93 -4.33
C SER A 74 -25.23 5.83 -5.42
N GLU A 75 -24.91 5.18 -6.54
CA GLU A 75 -25.83 4.94 -7.67
C GLU A 75 -27.05 4.10 -7.28
N ARG A 76 -26.91 3.23 -6.28
CA ARG A 76 -28.01 2.42 -5.76
C ARG A 76 -28.86 3.15 -4.73
N GLY A 77 -28.54 4.41 -4.40
CA GLY A 77 -29.30 5.25 -3.48
C GLY A 77 -28.76 5.28 -2.05
N TYR A 78 -27.51 4.87 -1.80
CA TYR A 78 -26.92 4.88 -0.45
C TYR A 78 -25.97 6.06 -0.25
N ASP A 79 -26.10 6.74 0.88
CA ASP A 79 -25.04 7.61 1.37
C ASP A 79 -23.86 6.75 1.82
N VAL A 80 -22.63 7.14 1.50
CA VAL A 80 -21.43 6.39 1.89
C VAL A 80 -20.56 7.25 2.79
N ASP A 81 -20.42 6.85 4.04
CA ASP A 81 -19.35 7.36 4.90
C ASP A 81 -18.11 6.49 4.70
N VAL A 82 -16.97 7.12 4.48
CA VAL A 82 -15.70 6.43 4.27
C VAL A 82 -14.75 6.79 5.40
N ILE A 83 -14.11 5.79 5.98
CA ILE A 83 -13.00 5.96 6.92
C ILE A 83 -11.77 5.24 6.39
N ASN A 84 -10.59 5.73 6.76
CA ASN A 84 -9.36 5.05 6.36
C ASN A 84 -9.24 3.72 7.14
N TRP A 85 -8.63 2.73 6.54
CA TRP A 85 -8.52 1.37 7.09
C TRP A 85 -7.69 1.34 8.38
N ASP A 86 -6.82 2.32 8.58
CA ASP A 86 -6.00 2.52 9.77
C ASP A 86 -6.65 3.49 10.78
N ASN A 87 -7.86 3.99 10.51
CA ASN A 87 -8.58 4.82 11.47
C ASN A 87 -9.11 3.93 12.59
N ASP A 88 -8.49 4.00 13.76
CA ASP A 88 -8.86 3.24 14.97
C ASP A 88 -9.81 4.01 15.90
N ARG A 89 -10.05 5.31 15.65
CA ARG A 89 -10.83 6.21 16.52
C ARG A 89 -12.28 6.38 16.12
N PHE A 90 -12.64 6.10 14.87
CA PHE A 90 -14.00 6.32 14.39
C PHE A 90 -15.00 5.40 15.08
N ILE A 91 -16.07 5.97 15.63
CA ILE A 91 -17.19 5.23 16.23
C ILE A 91 -18.46 5.47 15.39
N PRO A 92 -19.10 4.40 14.86
CA PRO A 92 -20.37 4.50 14.15
C PRO A 92 -21.44 5.19 15.00
N ARG A 93 -22.06 6.24 14.45
CA ARG A 93 -23.20 6.95 15.09
C ARG A 93 -24.49 6.84 14.30
N LYS A 94 -24.42 6.36 13.05
CA LYS A 94 -25.57 6.21 12.16
C LYS A 94 -26.02 4.75 12.16
N LYS A 95 -27.30 4.54 11.81
CA LYS A 95 -27.83 3.20 11.54
C LYS A 95 -27.39 2.75 10.14
N TYR A 96 -26.18 2.20 10.05
CA TYR A 96 -25.63 1.70 8.79
C TYR A 96 -26.36 0.42 8.35
N ALA A 97 -26.76 0.38 7.09
CA ALA A 97 -27.34 -0.81 6.47
C ALA A 97 -26.26 -1.84 6.09
N VAL A 98 -25.08 -1.34 5.69
CA VAL A 98 -23.92 -2.16 5.31
C VAL A 98 -22.65 -1.55 5.89
N CYS A 99 -21.74 -2.39 6.37
CA CYS A 99 -20.38 -2.04 6.77
C CYS A 99 -19.39 -2.93 6.01
N ILE A 100 -18.51 -2.30 5.21
CA ILE A 100 -17.45 -2.97 4.46
C ILE A 100 -16.11 -2.59 5.08
N ASP A 101 -15.29 -3.59 5.41
CA ASP A 101 -13.99 -3.39 6.03
C ASP A 101 -12.87 -4.12 5.25
N MET A 102 -11.77 -3.42 4.99
CA MET A 102 -10.63 -3.96 4.24
C MET A 102 -9.71 -4.88 5.05
N GLN A 103 -9.96 -5.11 6.37
CA GLN A 103 -9.42 -6.22 7.20
C GLN A 103 -9.22 -5.89 8.69
N TYR A 104 -9.32 -4.64 9.15
CA TYR A 104 -8.84 -4.24 10.47
C TYR A 104 -9.90 -3.72 11.45
N ASN A 105 -11.02 -3.18 10.97
CA ASN A 105 -11.93 -2.44 11.85
C ASN A 105 -13.21 -3.19 12.19
N LEU A 106 -13.55 -4.26 11.48
CA LEU A 106 -14.88 -4.86 11.63
C LEU A 106 -15.17 -5.33 13.07
N GLU A 107 -14.20 -5.95 13.74
CA GLU A 107 -14.29 -6.37 15.14
C GLU A 107 -14.63 -5.22 16.10
N ARG A 108 -13.89 -4.10 16.03
CA ARG A 108 -14.13 -2.94 16.90
C ARG A 108 -15.38 -2.15 16.52
N LEU A 109 -15.79 -2.18 15.24
CA LEU A 109 -16.97 -1.44 14.76
C LEU A 109 -18.27 -2.20 15.06
N SER A 110 -18.24 -3.54 15.01
CA SER A 110 -19.42 -4.41 15.12
C SER A 110 -20.33 -4.10 16.31
N PRO A 111 -19.83 -3.84 17.54
CA PRO A 111 -20.68 -3.50 18.69
C PRO A 111 -21.53 -2.23 18.51
N TYR A 112 -21.09 -1.30 17.65
CA TYR A 112 -21.80 -0.04 17.38
C TYR A 112 -22.69 -0.10 16.14
N LEU A 113 -22.63 -1.20 15.38
CA LEU A 113 -23.45 -1.40 14.20
C LEU A 113 -24.82 -1.97 14.59
N PRO A 114 -25.91 -1.60 13.87
CA PRO A 114 -27.19 -2.25 14.04
C PRO A 114 -27.10 -3.77 13.88
N LYS A 115 -27.95 -4.52 14.60
CA LYS A 115 -27.99 -6.00 14.50
C LYS A 115 -28.24 -6.49 13.07
N ASN A 116 -29.04 -5.76 12.30
CA ASN A 116 -29.36 -6.04 10.90
C ASN A 116 -28.37 -5.40 9.89
N CYS A 117 -27.26 -4.82 10.35
CA CYS A 117 -26.22 -4.31 9.47
C CYS A 117 -25.48 -5.47 8.82
N ILE A 118 -25.46 -5.48 7.49
CA ILE A 118 -24.70 -6.46 6.70
C ILE A 118 -23.21 -6.12 6.82
N LYS A 119 -22.43 -7.05 7.33
CA LYS A 119 -20.99 -6.91 7.56
C LYS A 119 -20.23 -7.66 6.48
N VAL A 120 -19.32 -6.96 5.82
CA VAL A 120 -18.57 -7.49 4.69
C VAL A 120 -17.09 -7.26 4.94
N MET A 121 -16.30 -8.32 4.81
CA MET A 121 -14.85 -8.22 4.84
C MET A 121 -14.29 -8.30 3.42
N HIS A 122 -13.60 -7.26 2.98
CA HIS A 122 -12.91 -7.20 1.71
C HIS A 122 -11.45 -7.65 1.88
N LEU A 123 -11.14 -8.86 1.41
CA LEU A 123 -9.84 -9.51 1.54
C LEU A 123 -8.87 -8.97 0.48
N VAL A 124 -7.73 -8.44 0.93
CA VAL A 124 -6.65 -7.97 0.05
C VAL A 124 -5.40 -8.86 0.10
N ALA A 125 -5.35 -9.82 1.02
CA ALA A 125 -4.22 -10.72 1.24
C ALA A 125 -4.68 -12.04 1.88
N SER A 126 -3.75 -12.96 2.14
CA SER A 126 -3.99 -14.16 2.94
C SER A 126 -4.32 -13.84 4.40
N TYR A 127 -4.94 -14.78 5.10
CA TYR A 127 -5.21 -14.66 6.53
C TYR A 127 -3.90 -14.39 7.32
N PRO A 128 -3.87 -13.46 8.30
CA PRO A 128 -2.64 -13.02 8.96
C PRO A 128 -1.77 -14.14 9.51
N GLU A 129 -2.37 -15.17 10.09
CA GLU A 129 -1.64 -16.34 10.62
C GLU A 129 -0.80 -17.02 9.54
N PHE A 130 -1.39 -17.26 8.36
CA PHE A 130 -0.68 -17.87 7.23
C PHE A 130 0.45 -16.96 6.74
N GLN A 131 0.18 -15.66 6.56
CA GLN A 131 1.17 -14.69 6.07
C GLN A 131 2.35 -14.53 7.03
N ASN A 132 2.07 -14.39 8.33
CA ASN A 132 3.09 -14.24 9.37
C ASN A 132 3.97 -15.49 9.45
N ASN A 133 3.36 -16.68 9.44
CA ASN A 133 4.09 -17.94 9.46
C ASN A 133 4.98 -18.09 8.22
N ALA A 134 4.48 -17.70 7.04
CA ALA A 134 5.26 -17.72 5.80
C ALA A 134 6.44 -16.74 5.85
N GLU A 135 6.27 -15.52 6.36
CA GLU A 135 7.36 -14.53 6.48
C GLU A 135 8.44 -15.03 7.44
N GLN A 136 8.03 -15.53 8.60
CA GLN A 136 8.95 -16.10 9.60
C GLN A 136 9.71 -17.30 9.07
N ALA A 137 9.05 -18.21 8.36
CA ALA A 137 9.69 -19.36 7.75
C ALA A 137 10.74 -18.94 6.71
N ARG A 138 10.46 -17.91 5.90
CA ARG A 138 11.41 -17.37 4.92
C ARG A 138 12.61 -16.69 5.57
N ILE A 139 12.41 -15.92 6.64
CA ILE A 139 13.48 -15.28 7.41
C ILE A 139 14.40 -16.33 8.03
N ARG A 140 13.86 -17.35 8.70
CA ARG A 140 14.67 -18.45 9.26
C ARG A 140 15.43 -19.21 8.19
N ALA A 141 14.82 -19.43 7.02
CA ALA A 141 15.50 -20.07 5.90
C ALA A 141 16.65 -19.21 5.37
N LEU A 142 16.52 -17.88 5.34
CA LEU A 142 17.59 -16.97 4.95
C LEU A 142 18.74 -16.99 5.96
N GLU A 143 18.41 -16.90 7.25
CA GLU A 143 19.38 -17.01 8.35
C GLU A 143 20.20 -18.30 8.23
N LYS A 144 19.54 -19.44 8.03
CA LYS A 144 20.26 -20.72 7.86
C LYS A 144 21.21 -20.73 6.66
N ARG A 145 20.87 -20.04 5.57
CA ARG A 145 21.70 -20.03 4.34
C ARG A 145 22.82 -18.99 4.36
N ARG A 146 22.61 -17.87 5.05
CA ARG A 146 23.47 -16.67 4.94
C ARG A 146 24.00 -16.14 6.28
N GLY A 147 23.54 -16.68 7.41
CA GLY A 147 23.90 -16.20 8.75
C GLY A 147 23.35 -14.80 9.09
N VAL A 148 22.40 -14.29 8.29
CA VAL A 148 21.81 -12.95 8.47
C VAL A 148 20.36 -13.05 8.87
N VAL A 149 19.99 -12.30 9.91
CA VAL A 149 18.61 -12.18 10.40
C VAL A 149 18.03 -10.84 9.97
N LEU A 150 16.85 -10.89 9.37
CA LEU A 150 16.08 -9.69 9.04
C LEU A 150 14.83 -9.62 9.93
N ALA A 151 14.43 -8.40 10.29
CA ALA A 151 13.15 -8.19 10.93
C ALA A 151 12.00 -8.47 9.96
N PRO A 152 10.90 -9.08 10.42
CA PRO A 152 9.66 -9.16 9.66
C PRO A 152 9.17 -7.76 9.27
N SER A 153 8.63 -7.64 8.06
CA SER A 153 8.26 -6.36 7.45
C SER A 153 6.79 -6.29 7.02
N ARG A 154 6.09 -7.42 7.01
CA ARG A 154 4.68 -7.51 6.59
C ARG A 154 3.83 -8.32 7.58
N THR A 155 4.22 -8.35 8.85
CA THR A 155 3.39 -9.01 9.86
C THR A 155 2.08 -8.26 10.05
N SER A 156 0.99 -9.00 10.13
CA SER A 156 -0.33 -8.46 10.42
C SER A 156 -0.85 -9.03 11.74
N PRO A 157 -1.55 -8.23 12.58
CA PRO A 157 -2.14 -8.75 13.80
C PRO A 157 -3.19 -9.82 13.52
N ALA A 158 -3.40 -10.72 14.50
CA ALA A 158 -4.53 -11.63 14.46
C ALA A 158 -5.84 -10.83 14.44
N THR A 159 -6.88 -11.41 13.83
CA THR A 159 -8.19 -10.78 13.72
C THR A 159 -9.30 -11.82 13.74
N SER A 160 -10.42 -11.45 14.38
CA SER A 160 -11.67 -12.21 14.35
C SER A 160 -12.64 -11.74 13.24
N ASN A 161 -12.27 -10.73 12.44
CA ASN A 161 -13.12 -10.14 11.39
C ASN A 161 -13.78 -11.17 10.46
N PRO A 162 -13.08 -12.22 9.98
CA PRO A 162 -13.74 -13.22 9.13
C PRO A 162 -14.87 -13.98 9.84
N GLY A 163 -14.77 -14.16 11.15
CA GLY A 163 -15.83 -14.75 11.98
C GLY A 163 -17.04 -13.83 12.13
N ILE A 164 -16.81 -12.51 12.18
CA ILE A 164 -17.83 -11.48 12.38
C ILE A 164 -18.56 -11.10 11.07
N ALA A 165 -17.87 -11.16 9.93
CA ALA A 165 -18.44 -10.76 8.64
C ALA A 165 -19.51 -11.72 8.14
N ASP A 166 -20.61 -11.23 7.60
CA ASP A 166 -21.62 -12.05 6.93
C ASP A 166 -21.08 -12.59 5.60
N PHE A 167 -20.28 -11.76 4.89
CA PHE A 167 -19.67 -12.12 3.61
C PHE A 167 -18.17 -11.86 3.60
N LEU A 168 -17.43 -12.80 2.99
CA LEU A 168 -16.03 -12.63 2.63
C LEU A 168 -15.97 -12.42 1.12
N LEU A 169 -15.35 -11.34 0.69
CA LEU A 169 -15.12 -11.06 -0.72
C LEU A 169 -13.71 -10.57 -0.92
N GLY A 170 -13.06 -10.86 -2.04
CA GLY A 170 -11.74 -10.30 -2.24
C GLY A 170 -10.88 -10.98 -3.28
N TYR A 171 -9.64 -10.50 -3.31
CA TYR A 171 -8.64 -10.88 -4.28
C TYR A 171 -8.06 -12.27 -4.00
N GLY A 172 -7.16 -12.69 -4.89
CA GLY A 172 -6.40 -13.90 -4.73
C GLY A 172 -7.02 -15.12 -5.40
N ASN A 173 -6.29 -16.22 -5.31
CA ASN A 173 -6.64 -17.50 -5.91
C ASN A 173 -7.08 -18.49 -4.83
N LYS A 174 -7.26 -19.76 -5.22
CA LYS A 174 -7.63 -20.86 -4.33
C LYS A 174 -6.71 -20.97 -3.10
N THR A 175 -5.41 -20.68 -3.25
CA THR A 175 -4.46 -20.72 -2.14
C THR A 175 -4.78 -19.64 -1.10
N VAL A 176 -5.00 -18.40 -1.53
CA VAL A 176 -5.36 -17.30 -0.64
C VAL A 176 -6.69 -17.59 0.05
N HIS A 177 -7.70 -18.01 -0.71
CA HIS A 177 -9.03 -18.31 -0.16
C HIS A 177 -9.00 -19.49 0.82
N GLY A 178 -8.17 -20.50 0.57
CA GLY A 178 -7.97 -21.63 1.47
C GLY A 178 -7.48 -21.24 2.87
N THR A 179 -6.77 -20.12 3.00
CA THR A 179 -6.32 -19.60 4.32
C THR A 179 -7.46 -19.13 5.23
N TYR A 180 -8.67 -18.97 4.69
CA TYR A 180 -9.88 -18.59 5.42
C TYR A 180 -10.83 -19.78 5.69
N SER A 181 -10.48 -20.99 5.25
CA SER A 181 -11.35 -22.18 5.35
C SER A 181 -11.87 -22.47 6.77
N ARG A 182 -11.08 -22.17 7.81
CA ARG A 182 -11.46 -22.32 9.22
C ARG A 182 -12.73 -21.56 9.62
N PHE A 183 -13.10 -20.51 8.89
CA PHE A 183 -14.29 -19.70 9.18
C PHE A 183 -15.56 -20.25 8.54
N ARG A 184 -15.46 -21.36 7.78
CA ARG A 184 -16.60 -22.04 7.11
C ARG A 184 -17.44 -21.09 6.25
N LYS A 185 -16.81 -20.09 5.66
CA LYS A 185 -17.41 -19.11 4.75
C LYS A 185 -16.69 -19.18 3.41
N GLN A 186 -17.46 -19.23 2.33
CA GLN A 186 -16.89 -19.13 1.00
C GLN A 186 -16.41 -17.70 0.75
N VAL A 187 -15.22 -17.57 0.18
CA VAL A 187 -14.74 -16.27 -0.32
C VAL A 187 -15.32 -16.05 -1.71
N ILE A 188 -16.04 -14.94 -1.87
CA ILE A 188 -16.55 -14.50 -3.18
C ILE A 188 -15.40 -13.83 -3.93
N PRO A 189 -14.94 -14.40 -5.05
CA PRO A 189 -13.81 -13.86 -5.79
C PRO A 189 -14.16 -12.51 -6.42
N VAL A 190 -13.27 -11.53 -6.23
CA VAL A 190 -13.30 -10.25 -6.95
C VAL A 190 -11.99 -10.14 -7.74
N PRO A 191 -12.01 -9.84 -9.05
CA PRO A 191 -10.77 -9.65 -9.80
C PRO A 191 -10.05 -8.39 -9.33
N VAL A 192 -8.71 -8.45 -9.28
CA VAL A 192 -7.89 -7.26 -9.03
C VAL A 192 -8.01 -6.35 -10.26
N PRO A 193 -8.35 -5.06 -10.10
CA PRO A 193 -8.47 -4.16 -11.24
C PRO A 193 -7.09 -3.89 -11.85
N ILE A 194 -7.06 -3.86 -13.19
CA ILE A 194 -5.87 -3.48 -13.97
C ILE A 194 -5.86 -1.95 -14.06
N MET A 195 -4.80 -1.34 -13.55
CA MET A 195 -4.70 0.12 -13.43
C MET A 195 -4.14 0.77 -14.70
N GLU A 196 -3.16 0.12 -15.33
CA GLU A 196 -2.56 0.55 -16.57
C GLU A 196 -2.39 -0.64 -17.50
N LYS A 197 -2.55 -0.38 -18.80
CA LYS A 197 -2.22 -1.32 -19.86
C LYS A 197 -1.10 -0.69 -20.68
N TYR A 198 -0.13 -1.52 -21.03
CA TYR A 198 0.96 -1.14 -21.91
C TYR A 198 0.87 -1.98 -23.16
N ASP A 199 1.18 -1.36 -24.30
CA ASP A 199 1.30 -2.09 -25.55
C ASP A 199 2.47 -3.07 -25.47
N PHE A 200 2.29 -4.21 -26.12
CA PHE A 200 3.36 -5.18 -26.21
C PHE A 200 4.50 -4.58 -27.06
N PRO A 201 5.75 -4.56 -26.57
CA PRO A 201 6.85 -3.99 -27.33
C PRO A 201 7.28 -4.97 -28.43
N HIS A 202 6.73 -4.80 -29.64
CA HIS A 202 6.97 -5.68 -30.79
C HIS A 202 8.45 -5.76 -31.19
N ASP A 203 9.19 -4.66 -31.06
CA ASP A 203 10.61 -4.56 -31.43
C ASP A 203 11.57 -4.88 -30.27
N LYS A 204 11.09 -5.54 -29.21
CA LYS A 204 11.92 -5.88 -28.06
C LYS A 204 13.00 -6.90 -28.45
N ASN A 205 14.27 -6.55 -28.24
CA ASN A 205 15.37 -7.49 -28.39
C ASN A 205 15.39 -8.52 -27.23
N PHE A 206 14.81 -9.70 -27.46
CA PHE A 206 14.74 -10.78 -26.46
C PHE A 206 16.10 -11.41 -26.16
N GLU A 207 17.00 -11.47 -27.14
CA GLU A 207 18.36 -12.02 -27.00
C GLU A 207 19.21 -11.22 -26.02
N GLU A 208 19.04 -9.90 -26.02
CA GLU A 208 19.67 -9.04 -25.02
C GLU A 208 18.88 -9.03 -23.71
N SER A 209 17.54 -8.93 -23.76
CA SER A 209 16.70 -8.83 -22.55
C SER A 209 16.88 -9.99 -21.58
N LYS A 210 17.08 -11.23 -22.07
CA LYS A 210 17.24 -12.42 -21.22
C LYS A 210 18.50 -12.39 -20.33
N LYS A 211 19.43 -11.47 -20.59
CA LYS A 211 20.65 -11.27 -19.78
C LYS A 211 20.44 -10.31 -18.61
N HIS A 212 19.27 -9.65 -18.56
CA HIS A 212 18.90 -8.70 -17.52
C HIS A 212 17.80 -9.30 -16.65
N PHE A 213 17.79 -8.91 -15.38
CA PHE A 213 16.73 -9.31 -14.46
C PHE A 213 16.08 -8.07 -13.86
N LEU A 214 14.75 -8.05 -13.88
CA LEU A 214 13.93 -7.01 -13.30
C LEU A 214 13.03 -7.63 -12.25
N TRP A 215 13.11 -7.14 -11.03
CA TRP A 215 12.24 -7.55 -9.94
C TRP A 215 11.25 -6.45 -9.60
N PHE A 216 9.97 -6.79 -9.68
CA PHE A 216 8.88 -5.92 -9.26
C PHE A 216 8.41 -6.31 -7.86
N GLY A 217 8.65 -5.44 -6.89
CA GLY A 217 8.13 -5.68 -5.55
C GLY A 217 8.22 -4.48 -4.61
N GLY A 218 7.18 -4.30 -3.80
CA GLY A 218 7.24 -3.48 -2.58
C GLY A 218 7.86 -4.23 -1.40
N GLY A 219 7.70 -3.71 -0.18
CA GLY A 219 8.21 -4.32 1.06
C GLY A 219 7.86 -5.80 1.24
N GLY A 220 8.60 -6.51 2.10
CA GLY A 220 8.54 -7.97 2.25
C GLY A 220 9.33 -8.73 1.19
N ALA A 221 10.51 -8.23 0.80
CA ALA A 221 11.31 -8.79 -0.28
C ALA A 221 11.65 -10.29 -0.07
N VAL A 222 11.99 -10.68 1.17
CA VAL A 222 12.28 -12.08 1.54
C VAL A 222 11.03 -12.94 1.52
N LEU A 223 9.89 -12.44 2.02
CA LEU A 223 8.61 -13.14 1.89
C LEU A 223 8.27 -13.41 0.41
N LYS A 224 8.62 -12.48 -0.46
CA LYS A 224 8.43 -12.55 -1.92
C LYS A 224 9.56 -13.31 -2.64
N GLY A 225 10.57 -13.79 -1.94
CA GLY A 225 11.64 -14.62 -2.47
C GLY A 225 12.74 -13.90 -3.25
N LEU A 226 12.91 -12.58 -3.08
CA LEU A 226 14.01 -11.86 -3.74
C LEU A 226 15.38 -12.42 -3.34
N ASP A 227 15.54 -12.82 -2.09
CA ASP A 227 16.75 -13.45 -1.57
C ASP A 227 17.12 -14.72 -2.35
N LEU A 228 16.13 -15.56 -2.68
CA LEU A 228 16.34 -16.77 -3.46
C LEU A 228 16.74 -16.46 -4.90
N VAL A 229 16.12 -15.44 -5.50
CA VAL A 229 16.48 -15.03 -6.86
C VAL A 229 17.91 -14.51 -6.90
N LEU A 230 18.31 -13.72 -5.91
CA LEU A 230 19.69 -13.23 -5.80
C LEU A 230 20.68 -14.36 -5.53
N ASP A 231 20.31 -15.36 -4.71
CA ASP A 231 21.14 -16.55 -4.48
C ASP A 231 21.42 -17.30 -5.78
N VAL A 232 20.44 -17.40 -6.69
CA VAL A 232 20.59 -18.06 -8.00
C VAL A 232 21.40 -17.19 -8.97
N LEU A 233 21.07 -15.91 -9.09
CA LEU A 233 21.75 -15.01 -10.03
C LEU A 233 23.20 -14.77 -9.65
N GLY A 234 23.51 -14.65 -8.35
CA GLY A 234 24.89 -14.48 -7.86
C GLY A 234 25.80 -15.69 -8.11
N ARG A 235 25.25 -16.85 -8.47
CA ARG A 235 26.02 -18.06 -8.84
C ARG A 235 26.31 -18.15 -10.35
N GLN A 236 25.69 -17.29 -11.17
CA GLN A 236 25.80 -17.34 -12.63
C GLN A 236 26.85 -16.33 -13.13
N ARG A 237 27.88 -16.81 -13.85
CA ARG A 237 28.97 -15.96 -14.38
C ARG A 237 28.58 -15.01 -15.52
N TRP A 238 27.45 -15.24 -16.21
CA TRP A 238 27.03 -14.46 -17.38
C TRP A 238 26.15 -13.24 -17.05
N TYR A 239 25.88 -13.00 -15.77
CA TYR A 239 25.00 -11.92 -15.33
C TYR A 239 25.70 -10.56 -15.38
N ARG A 240 25.15 -9.61 -16.15
CA ARG A 240 25.78 -8.30 -16.39
C ARG A 240 25.15 -7.12 -15.64
N ARG A 241 23.87 -7.19 -15.19
CA ARG A 241 23.19 -6.02 -14.58
C ARG A 241 21.90 -6.35 -13.79
N PHE A 242 21.75 -5.75 -12.61
CA PHE A 242 20.58 -5.82 -11.73
C PHE A 242 19.84 -4.48 -11.65
N GLY A 243 18.50 -4.51 -11.70
CA GLY A 243 17.65 -3.35 -11.50
C GLY A 243 16.52 -3.64 -10.51
N LEU A 244 16.35 -2.77 -9.51
CA LEU A 244 15.22 -2.78 -8.57
C LEU A 244 14.18 -1.76 -9.04
N ALA A 245 12.93 -2.19 -9.22
CA ALA A 245 11.81 -1.30 -9.41
C ALA A 245 10.90 -1.37 -8.18
N HIS A 246 10.87 -0.28 -7.40
CA HIS A 246 9.77 -0.02 -6.48
C HIS A 246 8.62 0.63 -7.24
N GLY A 247 7.41 0.66 -6.68
CA GLY A 247 6.17 1.12 -7.35
C GLY A 247 6.11 2.59 -7.81
N HIS A 248 7.26 3.27 -7.90
CA HIS A 248 7.42 4.57 -8.54
C HIS A 248 8.54 4.45 -9.55
N ALA A 249 8.35 5.09 -10.72
CA ALA A 249 9.23 5.20 -11.89
C ALA A 249 10.62 4.53 -11.80
N PRO A 250 11.04 3.75 -12.81
CA PRO A 250 12.29 3.01 -12.77
C PRO A 250 13.45 3.98 -12.46
N ILE A 251 14.09 3.81 -11.31
CA ILE A 251 15.40 4.38 -11.06
C ILE A 251 16.38 3.37 -11.65
N PRO A 252 17.02 3.64 -12.80
CA PRO A 252 18.05 2.75 -13.32
C PRO A 252 19.31 2.95 -12.47
N ALA A 253 19.34 2.33 -11.29
CA ALA A 253 20.56 2.26 -10.51
C ALA A 253 21.37 1.06 -11.03
N VAL A 254 22.38 1.36 -11.84
CA VAL A 254 23.35 0.38 -12.33
C VAL A 254 24.26 0.01 -11.17
N PHE A 255 24.16 -1.21 -10.66
CA PHE A 255 25.10 -1.73 -9.65
C PHE A 255 25.97 -2.82 -10.25
N ASP A 256 27.29 -2.62 -10.16
CA ASP A 256 28.32 -3.62 -10.43
C ASP A 256 28.38 -4.65 -9.29
N HIS A 257 28.86 -5.86 -9.59
CA HIS A 257 29.04 -6.99 -8.69
C HIS A 257 29.78 -6.59 -7.39
N GLN A 258 30.80 -5.75 -7.49
CA GLN A 258 31.56 -5.28 -6.31
C GLN A 258 30.80 -4.22 -5.49
N HIS A 259 29.95 -3.41 -6.15
CA HIS A 259 29.06 -2.45 -5.48
C HIS A 259 27.90 -3.13 -4.75
N MET A 260 27.40 -4.25 -5.27
CA MET A 260 26.33 -5.05 -4.65
C MET A 260 26.78 -5.68 -3.33
N ILE A 261 28.00 -6.21 -3.25
CA ILE A 261 28.57 -6.75 -1.99
C ILE A 261 28.70 -5.62 -0.95
N ASN A 262 29.22 -4.45 -1.34
CA ASN A 262 29.42 -3.33 -0.43
C ASN A 262 28.11 -2.63 -0.01
N LEU A 263 27.09 -2.55 -0.88
CA LEU A 263 25.77 -2.05 -0.48
C LEU A 263 25.08 -3.02 0.49
N PHE A 264 25.29 -4.33 0.33
CA PHE A 264 24.83 -5.30 1.31
C PHE A 264 25.49 -5.05 2.68
N THR A 265 26.80 -4.83 2.74
CA THR A 265 27.48 -4.53 4.02
C THR A 265 27.08 -3.18 4.62
N THR A 266 26.77 -2.17 3.78
CA THR A 266 26.48 -0.80 4.23
C THR A 266 24.99 -0.57 4.55
N CYS A 267 24.06 -1.27 3.90
CA CYS A 267 22.63 -1.25 4.25
C CYS A 267 22.26 -2.23 5.36
N LEU A 268 23.07 -3.25 5.64
CA LEU A 268 22.87 -4.19 6.75
C LEU A 268 23.52 -3.77 8.07
N CYS A 269 24.33 -2.70 8.10
CA CYS A 269 24.97 -2.21 9.32
C CYS A 269 24.33 -0.89 9.78
N ARG A 270 23.48 -0.95 10.82
CA ARG A 270 22.85 0.21 11.45
C ARG A 270 23.80 0.99 12.39
N GLU A 271 25.12 0.82 12.26
CA GLU A 271 26.13 1.33 13.21
C GLU A 271 27.14 2.36 12.70
N CYS A 272 27.06 2.85 11.46
CA CYS A 272 27.94 3.97 11.05
C CYS A 272 27.40 5.36 11.45
N ARG A 273 27.20 5.59 12.75
CA ARG A 273 27.33 6.92 13.38
C ARG A 273 28.67 7.01 14.09
N ARG A 274 29.79 6.98 13.33
CA ARG A 274 31.13 7.51 13.66
C ARG A 274 32.16 6.95 12.65
N ALA A 275 32.48 7.73 11.61
CA ALA A 275 33.69 7.56 10.80
C ALA A 275 34.00 8.86 9.99
N PRO A 276 35.27 9.14 9.62
CA PRO A 276 35.85 10.50 9.60
C PRO A 276 35.53 11.37 8.37
N ARG A 277 35.70 12.70 8.55
CA ARG A 277 35.40 13.81 7.61
C ARG A 277 36.06 13.78 6.22
N ALA A 278 36.78 12.73 5.82
CA ALA A 278 37.54 12.70 4.57
C ALA A 278 36.72 12.30 3.32
N LEU A 279 35.60 11.58 3.45
CA LEU A 279 34.80 11.13 2.29
C LEU A 279 33.74 12.13 1.78
N VAL A 280 33.51 13.25 2.47
CA VAL A 280 32.48 14.24 2.10
C VAL A 280 32.94 15.20 0.98
N ARG A 281 34.24 15.21 0.62
CA ARG A 281 34.77 16.17 -0.38
C ARG A 281 34.65 15.74 -1.85
N ARG A 282 34.39 14.46 -2.16
CA ARG A 282 34.28 13.98 -3.54
C ARG A 282 32.88 14.04 -4.15
N ALA A 283 31.82 14.18 -3.33
CA ALA A 283 30.43 14.21 -3.80
C ALA A 283 29.89 15.62 -4.15
N LYS A 284 30.66 16.70 -3.93
CA LYS A 284 30.19 18.09 -4.11
C LYS A 284 30.53 18.76 -5.45
N ARG A 285 31.14 18.06 -6.41
CA ARG A 285 31.58 18.67 -7.70
C ARG A 285 30.65 18.40 -8.89
N GLY A 286 29.44 17.88 -8.70
CA GLY A 286 28.61 17.38 -9.80
C GLY A 286 27.15 17.84 -9.87
N CYS A 287 26.71 18.88 -9.14
CA CYS A 287 25.34 19.39 -9.25
C CYS A 287 25.30 20.91 -9.44
N PRO A 288 24.67 21.44 -10.51
CA PRO A 288 24.41 22.86 -10.67
C PRO A 288 23.22 23.32 -9.80
N GLY A 289 23.43 24.42 -9.07
CA GLY A 289 22.42 25.42 -8.74
C GLY A 289 21.27 25.03 -7.81
N TRP A 290 21.48 25.17 -6.49
CA TRP A 290 20.41 25.59 -5.57
C TRP A 290 20.91 26.72 -4.67
N HIS A 291 20.26 27.88 -4.81
CA HIS A 291 20.50 29.09 -4.04
C HIS A 291 20.30 28.86 -2.54
N ARG A 292 21.29 29.27 -1.74
CA ARG A 292 21.15 29.48 -0.28
C ARG A 292 20.53 30.85 -0.02
N SER A 293 19.35 30.91 0.59
CA SER A 293 18.94 32.08 1.36
C SER A 293 19.54 32.00 2.77
N ARG A 294 20.40 32.95 3.10
CA ARG A 294 20.93 33.19 4.46
C ARG A 294 19.80 33.72 5.35
N ARG A 295 19.71 33.23 6.60
CA ARG A 295 19.36 34.07 7.75
C ARG A 295 20.32 33.76 8.91
N THR A 296 20.77 34.86 9.49
CA THR A 296 21.79 35.05 10.53
C THR A 296 21.13 35.28 11.90
N GLY A 297 21.88 35.04 12.98
CA GLY A 297 21.60 35.45 14.37
C GLY A 297 21.83 34.30 15.37
N SER A 298 23.04 34.14 15.94
CA SER A 298 23.54 34.67 17.25
C SER A 298 22.87 33.96 18.43
N SER A 299 23.57 33.01 19.10
CA SER A 299 24.38 33.18 20.33
C SER A 299 23.49 33.59 21.53
N ASP A 300 23.47 32.93 22.69
CA ASP A 300 24.59 32.50 23.53
C ASP A 300 24.24 31.32 24.46
N ALA A 301 25.30 30.69 24.97
CA ALA A 301 25.29 29.62 25.95
C ALA A 301 25.04 30.14 27.38
N VAL A 302 24.68 29.22 28.29
CA VAL A 302 25.31 28.96 29.60
C VAL A 302 24.37 28.02 30.40
N GLU A 303 24.83 26.80 30.62
CA GLU A 303 24.44 25.93 31.75
C GLU A 303 25.45 26.12 32.88
N PRO A 304 25.05 25.79 34.11
CA PRO A 304 25.83 24.89 34.95
C PRO A 304 25.21 23.48 35.03
#